data_AF-A0AAV6A5T9-F1
#
_entry.id   AF-A0AAV6A5T9-F1
#
_cell.length_a   1.000
_cell.length_b   1.000
_cell.length_c   1.000
_cell.angle_alpha   90.00
_cell.angle_beta   90.00
_cell.angle_gamma   90.00
#
_symmetry.space_group_name_H-M   'P 1'
#
loop_
_entity.id
_entity.type
_entity.pdbx_description
1 polymer ?
#
loop_
_entity_poly.entity_id
_entity_poly.type
_entity_poly.pdbx_seq_one_letter_code
_entity_poly.pdbx_strand_id
1 'polypeptide(L)'
;FAVHFGDVASGDEDIVSVDRAQALRDATGALAVAWEGAGGARACAFSATPYLELRAVTDQANVEASSHFAQHLPLAMRNLATLLGRWLGRR
;
A
#
# COMPACT_ATOMS: atom_id res chain seq x y z
N PHE A 1 0.10 -8.15 -13.48
CA PHE A 1 -0.26 -7.95 -12.06
C PHE A 1 -1.77 -8.05 -11.92
N ALA A 2 -2.26 -8.44 -10.74
CA ALA A 2 -3.68 -8.39 -10.39
C ALA A 2 -4.00 -7.10 -9.63
N VAL A 3 -5.26 -6.69 -9.64
CA VAL A 3 -5.76 -5.53 -8.88
C VAL A 3 -6.66 -6.05 -7.76
N HIS A 4 -6.38 -5.61 -6.55
CA HIS A 4 -7.16 -5.93 -5.35
C HIS A 4 -7.77 -4.64 -4.80
N PHE A 5 -8.95 -4.77 -4.20
CA PHE A 5 -9.64 -3.66 -3.54
C PHE A 5 -9.87 -4.04 -2.07
N GLY A 6 -9.47 -3.16 -1.17
CA GLY A 6 -9.63 -3.33 0.27
C GLY A 6 -8.75 -2.33 1.01
N ASP A 7 -8.76 -2.46 2.34
CA ASP A 7 -8.14 -1.46 3.21
C ASP A 7 -6.61 -1.63 3.28
N VAL A 8 -5.93 -0.51 3.49
CA VAL A 8 -4.50 -0.43 3.78
C VAL A 8 -4.32 0.15 5.18
N ALA A 9 -3.78 -0.63 6.11
CA ALA A 9 -3.45 -0.14 7.44
C ALA A 9 -2.22 0.76 7.36
N SER A 10 -2.25 1.92 8.02
CA SER A 10 -1.14 2.89 7.99
C SER A 10 -0.60 3.18 9.38
N GLY A 11 0.72 3.32 9.52
CA GLY A 11 1.39 3.74 10.75
C GLY A 11 2.89 3.95 10.59
N ASP A 12 3.53 4.61 11.55
CA ASP A 12 4.96 4.97 11.53
C ASP A 12 5.87 3.82 12.00
N GLU A 13 5.66 2.63 11.44
CA GLU A 13 6.42 1.41 11.78
C GLU A 13 6.75 0.62 10.50
N ASP A 14 7.99 0.13 10.39
CA ASP A 14 8.34 -0.90 9.41
C ASP A 14 7.83 -2.27 9.88
N ILE A 15 6.95 -2.90 9.11
CA ILE A 15 6.44 -4.23 9.44
C ILE A 15 7.37 -5.28 8.85
N VAL A 16 8.33 -5.71 9.66
CA VAL A 16 9.39 -6.67 9.28
C VAL A 16 9.27 -8.02 10.02
N SER A 17 8.09 -8.34 10.54
CA SER A 17 7.85 -9.60 11.24
C SER A 17 6.46 -10.17 10.94
N VAL A 18 6.40 -11.50 10.81
CA VAL A 18 5.15 -12.22 10.54
C VAL A 18 4.14 -12.02 11.66
N ASP A 19 4.58 -12.05 12.91
CA ASP A 19 3.71 -11.86 14.07
C ASP A 19 3.08 -10.47 14.09
N ARG A 20 3.85 -9.42 13.79
CA ARG A 20 3.32 -8.06 13.71
C ARG A 20 2.35 -7.90 12.55
N ALA A 21 2.67 -8.47 11.38
CA ALA A 21 1.78 -8.45 10.23
C ALA A 21 0.46 -9.18 10.51
N GLN A 22 0.51 -10.33 11.19
CA GLN A 22 -0.67 -11.08 11.58
C GLN A 22 -1.51 -10.31 12.60
N ALA A 23 -0.88 -9.73 13.62
CA ALA A 23 -1.57 -8.90 14.62
C ALA A 23 -2.29 -7.70 13.98
N LEU A 24 -1.67 -7.05 13.00
CA LEU A 24 -2.31 -5.96 12.25
C LEU A 24 -3.47 -6.46 11.38
N ARG A 25 -3.29 -7.61 10.71
CA ARG A 25 -4.37 -8.23 9.93
C ARG A 25 -5.57 -8.60 10.80
N ASP A 26 -5.34 -9.20 11.96
CA ASP A 26 -6.41 -9.59 12.88
C ASP A 26 -7.14 -8.36 13.45
N ALA A 27 -6.40 -7.29 13.74
CA ALA A 27 -6.98 -6.06 14.29
C ALA A 27 -7.74 -5.21 13.26
N THR A 28 -7.34 -5.25 11.98
CA THR A 28 -7.83 -4.30 10.97
C THR A 28 -8.56 -4.94 9.79
N GLY A 29 -8.33 -6.22 9.51
CA GLY A 29 -8.77 -6.87 8.28
C GLY A 29 -8.09 -6.35 7.00
N ALA A 30 -7.08 -5.47 7.12
CA ALA A 30 -6.45 -4.81 5.98
C ALA A 30 -5.70 -5.81 5.07
N LEU A 31 -5.72 -5.53 3.76
CA LEU A 31 -5.03 -6.32 2.77
C LEU A 31 -3.52 -6.06 2.75
N ALA A 32 -3.12 -4.84 3.12
CA ALA A 32 -1.74 -4.39 3.10
C ALA A 32 -1.45 -3.40 4.25
N VAL A 33 -0.16 -3.17 4.48
CA VAL A 33 0.36 -2.17 5.42
C VAL A 33 1.23 -1.16 4.66
N ALA A 34 1.21 0.10 5.10
CA ALA A 34 2.04 1.18 4.59
C ALA A 34 2.19 2.27 5.67
N TRP A 35 2.78 3.43 5.34
CA TRP A 35 2.96 4.51 6.32
C TRP A 35 1.94 5.64 6.16
N GLU A 36 1.66 6.07 4.92
CA GLU A 36 1.10 7.41 4.68
C GLU A 36 -0.40 7.44 4.39
N GLY A 37 -0.97 6.32 3.94
CA GLY A 37 -2.30 6.25 3.32
C GLY A 37 -3.41 6.86 4.17
N ALA A 38 -3.58 6.35 5.40
CA ALA A 38 -4.61 6.82 6.31
C ALA A 38 -4.44 8.29 6.72
N GLY A 39 -3.19 8.76 6.88
CA GLY A 39 -2.90 10.16 7.16
C GLY A 39 -3.31 11.08 6.01
N GLY A 40 -2.95 10.71 4.78
CA GLY A 40 -3.37 11.42 3.56
C GLY A 40 -4.88 11.42 3.38
N ALA A 41 -5.53 10.28 3.59
CA ALA A 41 -6.99 10.16 3.54
C ALA A 41 -7.67 11.08 4.57
N ARG A 42 -7.16 11.12 5.81
CA ARG A 42 -7.68 11.98 6.88
C ARG A 42 -7.53 13.46 6.54
N ALA A 43 -6.38 13.87 6.00
CA ALA A 43 -6.15 15.25 5.57
C ALA A 43 -7.09 15.65 4.42
N CYS A 44 -7.25 14.78 3.42
CA CYS A 44 -8.16 15.02 2.30
C CYS A 44 -9.62 15.14 2.75
N ALA A 45 -10.06 14.27 3.67
CA ALA A 45 -11.39 14.36 4.27
C ALA A 45 -11.60 15.67 5.03
N PHE A 46 -10.60 16.11 5.81
CA PHE A 46 -10.64 17.39 6.51
C PHE A 46 -10.76 18.59 5.54
N SER A 47 -10.10 18.52 4.38
CA SER A 47 -10.09 19.58 3.37
C SER A 47 -11.15 19.44 2.28
N ALA A 48 -12.08 18.48 2.39
CA ALA A 48 -13.07 18.16 1.35
C ALA A 48 -12.46 17.87 -0.05
N THR A 49 -11.27 17.28 -0.07
CA THR A 49 -10.55 16.89 -1.29
C THR A 49 -10.83 15.42 -1.61
N PRO A 50 -11.21 15.07 -2.87
CA PRO A 50 -11.31 13.67 -3.28
C PRO A 50 -9.99 12.92 -3.11
N TYR A 51 -10.06 11.68 -2.60
CA TYR A 51 -8.89 10.86 -2.29
C TYR A 51 -8.98 9.51 -2.99
N LEU A 52 -7.84 9.07 -3.54
CA LEU A 52 -7.64 7.72 -4.06
C LEU A 52 -6.22 7.27 -3.69
N GLU A 53 -6.11 6.11 -3.06
CA GLU A 53 -4.84 5.44 -2.82
C GLU A 53 -4.62 4.30 -3.80
N LEU A 54 -3.42 4.21 -4.35
CA LEU A 54 -2.96 3.09 -5.17
C LEU A 54 -1.61 2.63 -4.62
N ARG A 55 -1.49 1.34 -4.31
CA ARG A 55 -0.24 0.71 -3.86
C ARG A 55 0.11 -0.46 -4.78
N ALA A 56 1.39 -0.65 -5.03
CA ALA A 56 1.91 -1.91 -5.54
C ALA A 56 2.77 -2.56 -4.45
N VAL A 57 2.51 -3.83 -4.21
CA VAL A 57 3.18 -4.63 -3.19
C VAL A 57 4.62 -4.89 -3.62
N THR A 58 5.56 -4.55 -2.73
CA THR A 58 7.00 -4.75 -2.90
C THR A 58 7.51 -5.95 -2.10
N ASP A 59 6.84 -6.28 -1.00
CA ASP A 59 7.25 -7.28 -0.05
C ASP A 59 6.03 -7.83 0.71
N GLN A 60 6.26 -8.77 1.63
CA GLN A 60 5.21 -9.47 2.35
C GLN A 60 5.08 -9.02 3.82
N ALA A 61 5.65 -7.87 4.19
CA ALA A 61 5.66 -7.38 5.57
C ALA A 61 6.21 -8.42 6.57
N ASN A 62 7.26 -9.12 6.17
CA ASN A 62 7.89 -10.19 6.93
C ASN A 62 9.39 -9.90 7.12
N VAL A 63 10.15 -10.88 7.62
CA VAL A 63 11.58 -10.72 7.89
C VAL A 63 12.44 -10.40 6.65
N GLU A 64 11.91 -10.63 5.45
CA GLU A 64 12.58 -10.33 4.17
C GLU A 64 12.15 -8.97 3.59
N ALA A 65 11.33 -8.20 4.32
CA ALA A 65 10.71 -6.99 3.76
C ALA A 65 11.74 -6.01 3.21
N SER A 66 12.84 -5.75 3.92
CA SER A 66 13.88 -4.82 3.45
C SER A 66 14.57 -5.27 2.15
N SER A 67 14.90 -6.57 2.02
CA SER A 67 15.55 -7.09 0.81
C SER A 67 14.57 -7.17 -0.36
N HIS A 68 13.36 -7.69 -0.12
CA HIS A 68 12.30 -7.76 -1.13
C HIS A 68 11.84 -6.39 -1.60
N PHE A 69 11.77 -5.41 -0.69
CA PHE A 69 11.47 -4.03 -1.05
C PHE A 69 12.43 -3.52 -2.12
N ALA A 70 13.74 -3.59 -1.84
CA ALA A 70 14.77 -3.13 -2.76
C ALA A 70 14.74 -3.90 -4.10
N GLN A 71 14.54 -5.21 -4.04
CA GLN A 71 14.50 -6.07 -5.23
C GLN A 71 13.28 -5.80 -6.13
N HIS A 72 12.10 -5.59 -5.54
CA HIS A 72 10.84 -5.53 -6.28
C HIS A 72 10.35 -4.11 -6.59
N LEU A 73 10.92 -3.08 -5.93
CA LEU A 73 10.53 -1.69 -6.15
C LEU A 73 10.45 -1.30 -7.64
N PRO A 74 11.42 -1.64 -8.52
CA PRO A 74 11.32 -1.30 -9.94
C PRO A 74 10.11 -1.94 -10.64
N LEU A 75 9.77 -3.18 -10.30
CA LEU A 75 8.61 -3.87 -10.88
C LEU A 75 7.29 -3.31 -10.33
N ALA A 76 7.22 -3.06 -9.03
CA ALA A 76 6.06 -2.46 -8.37
C ALA A 76 5.71 -1.10 -8.98
N MET A 77 6.72 -0.24 -9.18
CA MET A 77 6.54 1.08 -9.81
C MET A 77 6.11 0.98 -11.28
N ARG A 78 6.65 0.04 -12.06
CA ARG A 78 6.18 -0.21 -13.44
C ARG A 78 4.71 -0.64 -13.49
N ASN A 79 4.28 -1.47 -12.54
CA ASN A 79 2.88 -1.91 -12.46
C ASN A 79 1.95 -0.73 -12.12
N LEU A 80 2.31 0.11 -11.15
CA LEU A 80 1.56 1.32 -10.81
C LEU A 80 1.48 2.28 -12.00
N ALA A 81 2.61 2.55 -12.66
CA ALA A 81 2.64 3.43 -13.84
C ALA A 81 1.74 2.90 -14.97
N THR A 82 1.73 1.59 -15.20
CA THR A 82 0.84 0.94 -16.18
C THR A 82 -0.63 1.14 -15.83
N LEU A 83 -1.00 0.95 -14.55
CA LEU A 83 -2.37 1.13 -14.08
C LEU A 83 -2.82 2.59 -14.20
N LEU A 84 -1.98 3.53 -13.74
CA LEU A 84 -2.23 4.96 -13.79
C LEU A 84 -2.38 5.46 -15.24
N GLY A 85 -1.48 5.04 -16.13
CA GLY A 85 -1.54 5.39 -17.56
C GLY A 85 -2.84 4.92 -18.22
N ARG A 86 -3.30 3.70 -17.90
CA ARG A 86 -4.60 3.19 -18.37
C ARG A 86 -5.78 3.96 -17.78
N TRP A 87 -5.69 4.41 -16.55
CA TRP A 87 -6.76 5.20 -15.93
C TRP A 87 -6.87 6.60 -16.54
N LEU A 88 -5.73 7.27 -16.75
CA LEU A 88 -5.69 8.62 -17.34
C LEU A 88 -6.05 8.63 -18.83
N GLY A 89 -5.64 7.61 -19.59
CA GLY A 89 -5.99 7.49 -21.02
C GLY A 89 -7.45 7.13 -21.31
N ARG A 90 -8.28 6.95 -20.27
CA ARG A 90 -9.74 6.75 -20.38
C ARG A 90 -10.53 8.03 -20.12
N ARG A 91 -9.85 9.18 -19.99
CA ARG A 91 -10.46 10.51 -19.97
C ARG A 91 -10.66 11.03 -21.39
#